data_AF-C5FL57-F1
#
_entry.id   AF-C5FL57-F1
#
_cell.length_a   1.000
_cell.length_b   1.000
_cell.length_c   1.000
_cell.angle_alpha   90.00
_cell.angle_beta   90.00
_cell.angle_gamma   90.00
#
_symmetry.space_group_name_H-M   'P 1'
#
loop_
_entity.id
_entity.type
_entity.pdbx_description
1 polymer ?
#
loop_
_entity_poly.entity_id
_entity_poly.type
_entity_poly.pdbx_seq_one_letter_code
_entity_poly.pdbx_strand_id
1 'polypeptide(L)'
;MEEAGNGYALTELYGGAMKVLIPKGFTNMGSIYPIPDNQEVFRSTSTKTNIIIELVERLEPDSCTLPEETAAQLETLDANKDDLSAVLYHLHDMCTSNGDSYEILDSPKPYPVQLIPAPAYTCQALVTSKGKFSDSQRMPNMLSQNAGPTPSSGLTAAAPAAERESTSTCHFFLVRLAQYGTDILVYINVPHDMLEESGVPGAVAQEEMRAHGIMANMMRSLGVVDYSLFGS
;
A
#
# COMPACT_ATOMS: atom_id res chain seq x y z
N MET A 1 -23.17 -16.68 -12.79
CA MET A 1 -22.49 -17.20 -11.60
C MET A 1 -22.40 -16.03 -10.64
N GLU A 2 -23.09 -16.18 -9.51
CA GLU A 2 -23.52 -15.23 -8.47
C GLU A 2 -22.99 -13.78 -8.46
N GLU A 3 -23.91 -12.83 -8.73
CA GLU A 3 -23.85 -11.48 -8.19
C GLU A 3 -24.04 -11.54 -6.66
N ALA A 4 -23.00 -11.17 -5.90
CA ALA A 4 -23.16 -10.79 -4.51
C ALA A 4 -23.42 -9.27 -4.43
N GLY A 5 -24.61 -8.88 -4.02
CA GLY A 5 -25.11 -7.50 -3.94
C GLY A 5 -24.46 -6.59 -2.89
N ASN A 6 -23.14 -6.60 -2.75
CA ASN A 6 -22.42 -5.87 -1.69
C ASN A 6 -21.47 -4.76 -2.19
N GLY A 7 -21.51 -4.42 -3.48
CA GLY A 7 -20.66 -3.35 -4.05
C GLY A 7 -19.19 -3.76 -4.32
N TYR A 8 -18.86 -5.04 -4.20
CA TYR A 8 -17.55 -5.61 -4.53
C TYR A 8 -17.66 -6.59 -5.71
N ALA A 9 -16.54 -6.84 -6.37
CA ALA A 9 -16.38 -7.87 -7.40
C ALA A 9 -15.23 -8.80 -6.99
N LEU A 10 -15.39 -10.11 -7.25
CA LEU A 10 -14.30 -11.07 -7.12
C LEU A 10 -13.32 -10.84 -8.26
N THR A 11 -12.08 -10.52 -7.91
CA THR A 11 -11.01 -10.19 -8.83
C THR A 11 -9.92 -11.24 -8.73
N GLU A 12 -9.52 -11.77 -9.87
CA GLU A 12 -8.34 -12.62 -10.03
C GLU A 12 -7.09 -11.74 -10.09
N LEU A 13 -6.04 -12.17 -9.41
CA LEU A 13 -4.72 -11.51 -9.37
C LEU A 13 -3.67 -12.49 -9.91
N TYR A 14 -2.62 -11.96 -10.53
CA TYR A 14 -1.48 -12.77 -10.98
C TYR A 14 -1.91 -13.98 -11.83
N GLY A 15 -2.73 -13.72 -12.86
CA GLY A 15 -3.24 -14.78 -13.75
C GLY A 15 -4.21 -15.77 -13.10
N GLY A 16 -4.83 -15.40 -11.97
CA GLY A 16 -5.81 -16.24 -11.25
C GLY A 16 -5.22 -17.10 -10.14
N ALA A 17 -3.91 -17.03 -9.91
CA ALA A 17 -3.26 -17.73 -8.81
C ALA A 17 -3.68 -17.19 -7.43
N MET A 18 -4.16 -15.94 -7.38
CA MET A 18 -4.74 -15.34 -6.18
C MET A 18 -6.10 -14.70 -6.51
N LYS A 19 -6.92 -14.51 -5.48
CA LYS A 19 -8.21 -13.83 -5.59
C LYS A 19 -8.49 -12.93 -4.40
N VAL A 20 -9.23 -11.86 -4.63
CA VAL A 20 -9.67 -10.91 -3.59
C VAL A 20 -10.94 -10.21 -4.03
N LEU A 21 -11.73 -9.69 -3.08
CA LEU A 21 -12.85 -8.80 -3.40
C LEU A 21 -12.37 -7.35 -3.51
N ILE A 22 -12.50 -6.75 -4.70
CA ILE A 22 -12.20 -5.32 -4.95
C ILE A 22 -13.51 -4.55 -5.11
N PRO A 23 -13.64 -3.31 -4.58
CA PRO A 23 -14.85 -2.53 -4.75
C PRO A 23 -15.13 -2.23 -6.23
N LYS A 24 -16.41 -2.25 -6.61
CA LYS A 24 -16.84 -1.71 -7.90
C LYS A 24 -16.43 -0.23 -7.98
N GLY A 25 -16.01 0.22 -9.16
CA GLY A 25 -15.48 1.58 -9.37
C GLY A 25 -13.97 1.73 -9.14
N PHE A 26 -13.26 0.63 -8.89
CA PHE A 26 -11.81 0.58 -9.06
C PHE A 26 -11.45 -0.05 -10.41
N THR A 27 -10.50 0.56 -11.10
CA THR A 27 -9.97 0.09 -12.39
C THR A 27 -8.56 -0.45 -12.21
N ASN A 28 -8.25 -1.62 -12.79
CA ASN A 28 -6.89 -2.14 -12.84
C ASN A 28 -6.04 -1.28 -13.80
N MET A 29 -4.90 -0.80 -13.30
CA MET A 29 -4.03 0.14 -13.98
C MET A 29 -3.01 -0.51 -14.91
N GLY A 30 -2.82 -1.84 -14.87
CA GLY A 30 -1.89 -2.58 -15.73
C GLY A 30 -2.22 -2.53 -17.23
N SER A 31 -3.45 -2.14 -17.59
CA SER A 31 -3.83 -1.89 -18.99
C SER A 31 -3.39 -0.52 -19.52
N ILE A 32 -2.99 0.39 -18.63
CA ILE A 32 -2.70 1.79 -18.95
C ILE A 32 -1.21 2.10 -18.72
N TYR A 33 -0.63 1.54 -17.66
CA TYR A 33 0.75 1.76 -17.27
C TYR A 33 1.52 0.43 -17.24
N PRO A 34 2.83 0.45 -17.52
CA PRO A 34 3.68 -0.69 -17.22
C PRO A 34 3.77 -0.84 -15.70
N ILE A 35 3.22 -1.94 -15.18
CA ILE A 35 3.27 -2.32 -13.76
C ILE A 35 4.21 -3.52 -13.63
N PRO A 36 5.11 -3.57 -12.64
CA PRO A 36 5.92 -4.76 -12.38
C PRO A 36 5.09 -6.03 -12.21
N ASP A 37 5.59 -7.17 -12.66
CA ASP A 37 4.84 -8.45 -12.65
C ASP A 37 4.47 -8.91 -11.22
N ASN A 38 5.22 -8.47 -10.21
CA ASN A 38 4.95 -8.75 -8.81
C ASN A 38 3.93 -7.78 -8.19
N GLN A 39 3.35 -6.85 -8.96
CA GLN A 39 2.41 -5.83 -8.49
C GLN A 39 1.08 -5.85 -9.26
N GLU A 40 -0.01 -5.63 -8.53
CA GLU A 40 -1.35 -5.42 -9.05
C GLU A 40 -1.90 -4.10 -8.49
N VAL A 41 -2.29 -3.18 -9.38
CA VAL A 41 -2.59 -1.79 -9.00
C VAL A 41 -3.98 -1.41 -9.46
N PHE A 42 -4.82 -1.00 -8.52
CA PHE A 42 -6.18 -0.56 -8.78
C PHE A 42 -6.36 0.88 -8.34
N ARG A 43 -7.10 1.68 -9.13
CA ARG A 43 -7.39 3.08 -8.78
C ARG A 43 -8.88 3.35 -8.82
N SER A 44 -9.38 4.03 -7.79
CA SER A 44 -10.74 4.55 -7.72
C SER A 44 -10.98 5.56 -8.84
N THR A 45 -12.08 5.38 -9.57
CA THR A 45 -12.47 6.30 -10.65
C THR A 45 -12.97 7.66 -10.14
N SER A 46 -13.36 7.75 -8.86
CA SER A 46 -13.94 8.96 -8.27
C SER A 46 -13.04 9.67 -7.26
N THR A 47 -12.33 8.93 -6.41
CA THR A 47 -11.63 9.48 -5.23
C THR A 47 -10.11 9.48 -5.37
N LYS A 48 -9.58 8.94 -6.48
CA LYS A 48 -8.14 8.76 -6.74
C LYS A 48 -7.40 7.87 -5.75
N THR A 49 -8.05 7.40 -4.69
CA THR A 49 -7.62 6.31 -3.81
C THR A 49 -7.11 5.15 -4.63
N ASN A 50 -5.96 4.59 -4.24
CA ASN A 50 -5.39 3.44 -4.90
C ASN A 50 -5.39 2.23 -3.95
N ILE A 51 -5.37 1.05 -4.55
CA ILE A 51 -5.12 -0.23 -3.89
C ILE A 51 -3.93 -0.83 -4.63
N ILE A 52 -2.88 -1.19 -3.90
CA ILE A 52 -1.70 -1.84 -4.46
C ILE A 52 -1.55 -3.17 -3.73
N ILE A 53 -1.36 -4.23 -4.49
CA ILE A 53 -1.06 -5.57 -3.98
C ILE A 53 0.30 -5.95 -4.55
N GLU A 54 1.24 -6.33 -3.70
CA GLU A 54 2.61 -6.59 -4.09
C GLU A 54 3.14 -7.88 -3.46
N LEU A 55 3.89 -8.66 -4.23
CA LEU A 55 4.63 -9.82 -3.77
C LEU A 55 6.10 -9.44 -3.63
N VAL A 56 6.67 -9.61 -2.45
CA VAL A 56 8.09 -9.35 -2.19
C VAL A 56 8.76 -10.55 -1.53
N GLU A 57 10.09 -10.59 -1.59
CA GLU A 57 10.86 -11.55 -0.81
C GLU A 57 10.60 -11.34 0.69
N ARG A 58 10.47 -12.45 1.42
CA ARG A 58 10.25 -12.41 2.85
C ARG A 58 11.48 -11.85 3.55
N LEU A 59 11.24 -10.89 4.44
CA LEU A 59 12.30 -10.37 5.30
C LEU A 59 12.66 -11.39 6.39
N GLU A 60 13.93 -11.74 6.47
CA GLU A 60 14.43 -12.56 7.57
C GLU A 60 14.65 -11.70 8.83
N PRO A 61 14.47 -12.25 10.05
CA PRO A 61 14.53 -11.52 11.32
C PRO A 61 15.72 -10.56 11.49
N ASP A 62 16.88 -10.93 10.95
CA ASP A 62 18.14 -10.18 11.10
C ASP A 62 18.51 -9.34 9.86
N SER A 63 17.64 -9.27 8.86
CA SER A 63 17.94 -8.62 7.57
C SER A 63 17.56 -7.14 7.51
N CYS A 64 16.86 -6.62 8.53
CA CYS A 64 16.24 -5.30 8.49
C CYS A 64 16.80 -4.36 9.56
N THR A 65 17.24 -3.18 9.14
CA THR A 65 17.62 -2.09 10.04
C THR A 65 16.50 -1.05 10.04
N LEU A 66 15.73 -0.97 11.13
CA LEU A 66 14.73 0.07 11.32
C LEU A 66 15.40 1.35 11.87
N PRO A 67 14.88 2.54 11.52
CA PRO A 67 15.25 3.77 12.23
C PRO A 67 14.96 3.63 13.73
N GLU A 68 15.82 4.22 14.58
CA GLU A 68 15.71 4.14 16.04
C GLU A 68 14.33 4.53 16.56
N GLU A 69 13.73 5.57 15.97
CA GLU A 69 12.38 6.07 16.30
C GLU A 69 11.28 5.03 16.04
N THR A 70 11.43 4.23 14.98
CA THR A 70 10.48 3.16 14.61
C THR A 70 10.74 1.90 15.44
N ALA A 71 12.02 1.58 15.72
CA ALA A 71 12.43 0.44 16.54
C ALA A 71 11.99 0.58 18.01
N ALA A 72 12.02 1.80 18.56
CA ALA A 72 11.58 2.08 19.93
C ALA A 72 10.11 1.70 20.19
N GLN A 73 9.28 1.66 19.14
CA GLN A 73 7.88 1.28 19.24
C GLN A 73 7.67 -0.24 19.45
N LEU A 74 8.71 -1.06 19.23
CA LEU A 74 8.67 -2.52 19.38
C LEU A 74 8.99 -3.02 20.80
N GLU A 75 9.48 -2.17 21.70
CA GLU A 75 10.05 -2.59 23.00
C GLU A 75 9.03 -3.19 23.99
N THR A 76 7.75 -3.29 23.60
CA THR A 76 6.66 -3.77 24.46
C THR A 76 6.10 -5.15 24.08
N LEU A 77 6.59 -5.80 23.01
CA LEU A 77 5.97 -6.99 22.41
C LEU A 77 6.99 -8.11 22.12
N ASP A 78 7.16 -9.07 23.03
CA ASP A 78 8.17 -10.15 22.89
C ASP A 78 7.78 -11.27 21.91
N ALA A 79 6.49 -11.62 21.78
CA ALA A 79 6.09 -12.84 21.08
C ALA A 79 6.06 -12.75 19.54
N ASN A 80 6.30 -11.57 18.95
CA ASN A 80 6.24 -11.36 17.49
C ASN A 80 7.24 -10.29 17.02
N LYS A 81 8.32 -10.06 17.76
CA LYS A 81 9.25 -8.94 17.47
C LYS A 81 9.73 -8.95 16.02
N ASP A 82 10.09 -10.13 15.50
CA ASP A 82 10.62 -10.28 14.14
C ASP A 82 9.56 -9.98 13.07
N ASP A 83 8.33 -10.47 13.26
CA ASP A 83 7.21 -10.21 12.37
C ASP A 83 6.81 -8.73 12.39
N LEU A 84 6.78 -8.11 13.57
CA LEU A 84 6.50 -6.68 13.72
C LEU A 84 7.62 -5.82 13.13
N SER A 85 8.87 -6.28 13.20
CA SER A 85 10.02 -5.61 12.58
C SER A 85 9.87 -5.62 11.06
N ALA A 86 9.47 -6.75 10.48
CA ALA A 86 9.18 -6.86 9.05
C ALA A 86 8.02 -5.95 8.62
N VAL A 87 6.93 -5.88 9.41
CA VAL A 87 5.82 -4.95 9.15
C VAL A 87 6.31 -3.51 9.08
N LEU A 88 7.08 -3.08 10.07
CA LEU A 88 7.56 -1.71 10.13
C LEU A 88 8.59 -1.40 9.05
N TYR A 89 9.39 -2.39 8.63
CA TYR A 89 10.35 -2.19 7.56
C TYR A 89 9.63 -1.97 6.23
N HIS A 90 8.68 -2.84 5.88
CA HIS A 90 7.87 -2.70 4.67
C HIS A 90 7.08 -1.38 4.65
N LEU A 91 6.49 -1.00 5.79
CA LEU A 91 5.81 0.29 5.93
C LEU A 91 6.78 1.46 5.72
N HIS A 92 7.97 1.41 6.35
CA HIS A 92 8.98 2.45 6.26
C HIS A 92 9.50 2.62 4.83
N ASP A 93 9.89 1.53 4.18
CA ASP A 93 10.40 1.53 2.81
C ASP A 93 9.36 2.12 1.86
N MET A 94 8.11 1.66 1.94
CA MET A 94 7.01 2.20 1.14
C MET A 94 6.79 3.70 1.40
N CYS A 95 6.70 4.11 2.66
CA CYS A 95 6.41 5.51 3.03
C CYS A 95 7.55 6.46 2.69
N THR A 96 8.81 6.04 2.69
CA THR A 96 9.98 6.94 2.58
C THR A 96 10.70 6.85 1.24
N SER A 97 10.37 5.87 0.40
CA SER A 97 10.93 5.67 -0.95
C SER A 97 10.97 6.94 -1.81
N ASN A 98 9.98 7.83 -1.65
CA ASN A 98 9.85 9.09 -2.40
C ASN A 98 10.42 10.31 -1.67
N GLY A 99 11.13 10.12 -0.55
CA GLY A 99 11.59 11.20 0.32
C GLY A 99 10.49 11.77 1.20
N ASP A 100 9.36 11.08 1.32
CA ASP A 100 8.25 11.48 2.17
C ASP A 100 8.55 11.12 3.65
N SER A 101 7.83 11.76 4.55
CA SER A 101 7.83 11.44 5.98
C SER A 101 6.53 10.77 6.36
N TYR A 102 6.51 9.99 7.45
CA TYR A 102 5.27 9.39 7.94
C TYR A 102 5.21 9.32 9.46
N GLU A 103 3.98 9.24 9.96
CA GLU A 103 3.64 9.00 11.36
C GLU A 103 2.72 7.78 11.43
N ILE A 104 2.96 6.89 12.40
CA ILE A 104 2.09 5.72 12.61
C ILE A 104 0.84 6.17 13.35
N LEU A 105 -0.32 5.96 12.72
CA LEU A 105 -1.64 6.24 13.31
C LEU A 105 -2.15 5.06 14.13
N ASP A 106 -2.01 3.85 13.58
CA ASP A 106 -2.37 2.60 14.24
C ASP A 106 -1.14 1.68 14.26
N SER A 107 -0.68 1.32 15.47
CA SER A 107 0.45 0.39 15.63
C SER A 107 0.15 -0.98 15.00
N PRO A 108 1.19 -1.67 14.47
CA PRO A 108 1.07 -3.02 13.96
C PRO A 108 0.39 -3.98 14.94
N LYS A 109 -0.68 -4.63 14.46
CA LYS A 109 -1.43 -5.63 15.23
C LYS A 109 -1.69 -6.88 14.39
N PRO A 110 -1.63 -8.08 14.99
CA PRO A 110 -1.97 -9.31 14.30
C PRO A 110 -3.40 -9.29 13.77
N TYR A 111 -3.61 -9.89 12.60
CA TYR A 111 -4.93 -10.09 12.02
C TYR A 111 -5.11 -11.56 11.61
N PRO A 112 -6.12 -12.28 12.14
CA PRO A 112 -6.38 -13.66 11.76
C PRO A 112 -7.03 -13.72 10.38
N VAL A 113 -6.22 -14.00 9.36
CA VAL A 113 -6.69 -14.30 8.00
C VAL A 113 -7.41 -15.65 7.93
N GLN A 114 -8.44 -15.73 7.09
CA GLN A 114 -9.29 -16.93 6.98
C GLN A 114 -8.90 -17.85 5.82
N LEU A 115 -8.38 -17.28 4.73
CA LEU A 115 -8.16 -17.98 3.46
C LEU A 115 -6.68 -18.27 3.17
N ILE A 116 -5.77 -17.76 4.00
CA ILE A 116 -4.33 -17.99 3.91
C ILE A 116 -3.85 -18.41 5.29
N PRO A 117 -3.33 -19.63 5.49
CA PRO A 117 -2.92 -20.13 6.80
C PRO A 117 -1.53 -19.61 7.19
N ALA A 118 -1.39 -18.28 7.34
CA ALA A 118 -0.13 -17.61 7.60
C ALA A 118 -0.29 -16.44 8.58
N PRO A 119 0.77 -16.06 9.33
CA PRO A 119 0.76 -14.83 10.13
C PRO A 119 0.47 -13.61 9.26
N ALA A 120 -0.39 -12.72 9.77
CA ALA A 120 -0.74 -11.51 9.07
C ALA A 120 -0.93 -10.35 10.04
N TYR A 121 -0.68 -9.13 9.57
CA TYR A 121 -0.60 -7.93 10.40
C TYR A 121 -1.17 -6.73 9.65
N THR A 122 -1.75 -5.78 10.38
CA THR A 122 -2.24 -4.52 9.80
C THR A 122 -1.79 -3.33 10.65
N CYS A 123 -1.54 -2.20 10.00
CA CYS A 123 -1.26 -0.91 10.61
C CYS A 123 -1.75 0.21 9.71
N GLN A 124 -1.66 1.45 10.21
CA GLN A 124 -2.02 2.64 9.44
C GLN A 124 -0.99 3.72 9.68
N ALA A 125 -0.66 4.49 8.64
CA ALA A 125 0.25 5.61 8.73
C ALA A 125 -0.29 6.84 7.99
N LEU A 126 0.00 8.02 8.52
CA LEU A 126 -0.14 9.28 7.82
C LEU A 126 1.17 9.56 7.10
N VAL A 127 1.12 9.75 5.79
CA VAL A 127 2.26 10.10 4.94
C VAL A 127 2.15 11.58 4.58
N THR A 128 3.26 12.30 4.75
CA THR A 128 3.40 13.72 4.41
C THR A 128 4.50 13.86 3.37
N SER A 129 4.11 14.30 2.18
CA SER A 129 5.02 14.57 1.07
C SER A 129 5.37 16.05 0.99
N LYS A 130 6.66 16.35 0.82
CA LYS A 130 7.20 17.70 0.63
C LYS A 130 7.70 17.82 -0.80
N GLY A 131 6.83 18.22 -1.73
CA GLY A 131 7.22 18.29 -3.14
C GLY A 131 6.26 19.02 -4.06
N LYS A 132 6.81 19.49 -5.20
CA LYS A 132 6.08 20.15 -6.29
C LYS A 132 5.40 19.10 -7.19
N PHE A 133 4.43 18.34 -6.68
CA PHE A 133 3.87 17.24 -7.48
C PHE A 133 2.64 17.66 -8.28
N SER A 134 2.64 17.30 -9.56
CA SER A 134 1.45 17.25 -10.41
C SER A 134 0.75 15.89 -10.26
N ASP A 135 -0.57 15.86 -10.43
CA ASP A 135 -1.42 14.64 -10.40
C ASP A 135 -0.86 13.44 -11.18
N SER A 136 -0.13 13.72 -12.26
CA SER A 136 0.49 12.74 -13.16
C SER A 136 1.74 12.05 -12.62
N GLN A 137 2.38 12.57 -11.57
CA GLN A 137 3.68 12.07 -11.09
C GLN A 137 3.60 11.23 -9.80
N ARG A 138 2.50 11.27 -9.05
CA ARG A 138 2.37 10.46 -7.82
C ARG A 138 2.20 8.96 -8.09
N MET A 139 1.45 8.59 -9.13
CA MET A 139 1.28 7.18 -9.51
C MET A 139 2.60 6.55 -10.04
N PRO A 140 3.34 7.17 -10.98
CA PRO A 140 4.62 6.63 -11.44
C PRO A 140 5.66 6.50 -10.32
N ASN A 141 5.72 7.44 -9.37
CA ASN A 141 6.70 7.39 -8.29
C ASN A 141 6.43 6.25 -7.29
N MET A 142 5.17 5.91 -7.02
CA MET A 142 4.84 4.72 -6.21
C MET A 142 5.10 3.39 -6.93
N LEU A 143 5.21 3.40 -8.26
CA LEU A 143 5.45 2.21 -9.09
C LEU A 143 6.91 2.11 -9.56
N SER A 144 7.71 3.16 -9.37
CA SER A 144 9.07 3.26 -9.88
C SER A 144 10.07 2.70 -8.87
N GLN A 145 10.05 1.38 -8.70
CA GLN A 145 11.27 0.66 -8.35
C GLN A 145 12.14 0.60 -9.64
N ASN A 146 13.30 1.25 -9.64
CA ASN A 146 14.32 1.26 -10.71
C ASN A 146 14.14 2.15 -11.96
N ALA A 147 14.26 3.48 -11.80
CA ALA A 147 14.77 4.34 -12.87
C ALA A 147 16.05 5.05 -12.42
N GLY A 148 17.17 4.70 -13.05
CA GLY A 148 18.46 5.38 -12.85
C GLY A 148 18.40 6.87 -13.21
N PRO A 149 19.42 7.66 -12.82
CA PRO A 149 19.36 9.11 -12.93
C PRO A 149 19.38 9.54 -14.39
N THR A 150 18.28 10.10 -14.90
CA THR A 150 18.26 10.82 -16.18
C THR A 150 18.79 12.25 -16.01
N PRO A 151 19.57 12.78 -16.97
CA PRO A 151 20.28 14.03 -16.83
C PRO A 151 19.35 15.24 -16.94
N SER A 152 19.64 16.27 -16.15
CA SER A 152 18.95 17.56 -16.16
C SER A 152 19.27 18.36 -17.41
N SER A 153 18.25 18.69 -18.20
CA SER A 153 18.32 19.74 -19.23
C SER A 153 17.74 21.03 -18.69
N GLY A 154 18.46 22.13 -18.91
CA GLY A 154 18.35 23.35 -18.12
C GLY A 154 17.21 24.32 -18.47
N LEU A 155 17.22 25.39 -17.67
CA LEU A 155 16.78 26.78 -17.88
C LEU A 155 15.62 27.29 -17.01
N THR A 156 15.88 28.52 -16.55
CA THR A 156 14.99 29.56 -15.96
C THR A 156 14.71 29.48 -14.46
N ALA A 157 15.17 30.54 -13.76
CA ALA A 157 14.86 30.79 -12.36
C ALA A 157 13.38 31.15 -12.21
N ALA A 158 12.57 30.15 -11.85
CA ALA A 158 11.20 30.35 -11.40
C ALA A 158 11.22 30.95 -9.98
N ALA A 159 10.31 31.90 -9.71
CA ALA A 159 10.00 32.37 -8.36
C ALA A 159 9.79 31.18 -7.40
N PRO A 160 10.11 31.30 -6.09
CA PRO A 160 9.96 30.18 -5.16
C PRO A 160 8.49 29.77 -5.12
N ALA A 161 8.15 28.69 -5.82
CA ALA A 161 6.87 28.04 -5.67
C ALA A 161 6.77 27.61 -4.20
N ALA A 162 5.75 28.08 -3.50
CA ALA A 162 5.49 27.68 -2.14
C ALA A 162 5.52 26.15 -2.06
N GLU A 163 6.35 25.62 -1.17
CA GLU A 163 6.36 24.20 -0.84
C GLU A 163 4.96 23.86 -0.33
N ARG A 164 4.18 23.14 -1.13
CA ARG A 164 2.87 22.66 -0.73
C ARG A 164 3.08 21.27 -0.15
N GLU A 165 2.80 21.13 1.13
CA GLU A 165 2.73 19.83 1.78
C GLU A 165 1.42 19.16 1.36
N SER A 166 1.49 17.87 1.09
CA SER A 166 0.32 17.04 0.81
C SER A 166 0.34 15.83 1.71
N THR A 167 -0.83 15.50 2.26
CA THR A 167 -0.99 14.36 3.15
C THR A 167 -1.82 13.26 2.50
N SER A 168 -1.51 12.03 2.87
CA SER A 168 -2.29 10.86 2.52
C SER A 168 -2.20 9.82 3.60
N THR A 169 -3.24 9.03 3.80
CA THR A 169 -3.19 7.90 4.74
C THR A 169 -2.94 6.60 4.00
N CYS A 170 -1.98 5.81 4.49
CA CYS A 170 -1.75 4.44 4.07
C CYS A 170 -2.40 3.48 5.05
N HIS A 171 -3.37 2.69 4.57
CA HIS A 171 -3.85 1.50 5.27
C HIS A 171 -3.01 0.32 4.79
N PHE A 172 -2.32 -0.34 5.71
CA PHE A 172 -1.35 -1.38 5.39
C PHE A 172 -1.78 -2.73 5.92
N PHE A 173 -1.50 -3.77 5.13
CA PHE A 173 -1.71 -5.16 5.51
C PHE A 173 -0.63 -6.06 4.93
N LEU A 174 -0.05 -6.92 5.78
CA LEU A 174 1.01 -7.87 5.45
C LEU A 174 0.55 -9.29 5.75
N VAL A 175 0.84 -10.24 4.85
CA VAL A 175 0.73 -11.69 5.08
C VAL A 175 2.09 -12.34 4.84
N ARG A 176 2.58 -13.11 5.81
CA ARG A 176 3.94 -13.67 5.81
C ARG A 176 3.96 -15.16 5.43
N LEU A 177 4.30 -15.50 4.19
CA LEU A 177 4.37 -16.87 3.69
C LEU A 177 5.76 -17.47 3.88
N ALA A 178 6.13 -17.79 5.12
CA ALA A 178 7.46 -18.33 5.46
C ALA A 178 7.87 -19.57 4.64
N GLN A 179 6.94 -20.48 4.34
CA GLN A 179 7.22 -21.68 3.55
C GLN A 179 7.66 -21.37 2.11
N TYR A 180 7.29 -20.20 1.59
CA TYR A 180 7.53 -19.78 0.22
C TYR A 180 8.48 -18.58 0.12
N GLY A 181 9.11 -18.18 1.24
CA GLY A 181 10.01 -17.02 1.27
C GLY A 181 9.38 -15.74 0.70
N THR A 182 8.05 -15.58 0.85
CA THR A 182 7.30 -14.45 0.27
C THR A 182 6.53 -13.69 1.34
N ASP A 183 6.54 -12.37 1.27
CA ASP A 183 5.62 -11.49 1.99
C ASP A 183 4.62 -10.90 0.97
N ILE A 184 3.32 -10.96 1.28
CA ILE A 184 2.25 -10.33 0.47
C ILE A 184 1.88 -9.01 1.14
N LEU A 185 2.00 -7.92 0.40
CA LEU A 185 1.72 -6.56 0.87
C LEU A 185 0.44 -6.04 0.21
N VAL A 186 -0.41 -5.40 1.00
CA VAL A 186 -1.59 -4.68 0.53
C VAL A 186 -1.58 -3.26 1.09
N TYR A 187 -1.70 -2.30 0.20
CA TYR A 187 -1.71 -0.87 0.50
C TYR A 187 -3.00 -0.25 0.00
N ILE A 188 -3.62 0.61 0.80
CA ILE A 188 -4.66 1.53 0.35
C ILE A 188 -4.23 2.94 0.68
N ASN A 189 -3.93 3.75 -0.33
CA ASN A 189 -3.55 5.15 -0.14
C ASN A 189 -4.75 6.08 -0.38
N VAL A 190 -5.09 6.89 0.62
CA VAL A 190 -6.17 7.90 0.56
C VAL A 190 -5.54 9.30 0.42
N PRO A 191 -5.64 9.97 -0.73
CA PRO A 191 -5.01 11.28 -0.95
C PRO A 191 -5.85 12.41 -0.34
N HIS A 192 -5.48 12.92 0.83
CA HIS A 192 -6.29 13.91 1.55
C HIS A 192 -6.40 15.23 0.78
N ASP A 193 -5.27 15.70 0.26
CA ASP A 193 -5.18 16.95 -0.50
C ASP A 193 -6.11 16.96 -1.72
N MET A 194 -6.14 15.88 -2.50
CA MET A 194 -7.02 15.77 -3.67
C MET A 194 -8.50 15.75 -3.28
N LEU A 195 -8.83 15.15 -2.13
CA LEU A 195 -10.20 15.09 -1.62
C LEU A 195 -10.65 16.43 -1.06
N GLU A 196 -9.75 17.17 -0.41
CA GLU A 196 -10.01 18.53 0.07
C GLU A 196 -10.23 19.50 -1.10
N GLU A 197 -9.42 19.38 -2.16
CA GLU A 197 -9.53 20.18 -3.38
C GLU A 197 -10.85 19.96 -4.14
N SER A 198 -11.53 18.83 -3.90
CA SER A 198 -12.87 18.59 -4.44
C SER A 198 -13.93 19.58 -3.94
N GLY A 199 -13.67 20.25 -2.81
CA GLY A 199 -14.59 21.18 -2.16
C GLY A 199 -15.80 20.51 -1.49
N VAL A 200 -15.85 19.18 -1.44
CA VAL A 200 -16.92 18.41 -0.77
C VAL A 200 -16.61 18.33 0.74
N PRO A 201 -17.45 18.91 1.61
CA PRO A 201 -17.21 18.86 3.05
C PRO A 201 -17.19 17.41 3.57
N GLY A 202 -16.15 17.05 4.32
CA GLY A 202 -16.00 15.72 4.90
C GLY A 202 -15.56 14.63 3.92
N ALA A 203 -15.13 14.96 2.70
CA ALA A 203 -14.67 13.99 1.71
C ALA A 203 -13.56 13.07 2.23
N VAL A 204 -12.58 13.62 2.95
CA VAL A 204 -11.49 12.86 3.57
C VAL A 204 -12.05 11.83 4.56
N ALA A 205 -12.84 12.28 5.54
CA ALA A 205 -13.42 11.40 6.56
C ALA A 205 -14.31 10.29 5.95
N GLN A 206 -15.06 10.63 4.90
CA GLN A 206 -15.88 9.65 4.18
C GLN A 206 -15.01 8.61 3.47
N GLU A 207 -13.95 9.04 2.79
CA GLU A 207 -13.06 8.14 2.07
C GLU A 207 -12.19 7.30 3.02
N GLU A 208 -11.78 7.83 4.17
CA GLU A 208 -11.11 7.05 5.23
C GLU A 208 -12.01 5.93 5.76
N MET A 209 -13.28 6.23 6.05
CA MET A 209 -14.25 5.21 6.47
C MET A 209 -14.43 4.15 5.38
N ARG A 210 -14.44 4.57 4.11
CA ARG A 210 -14.51 3.65 2.97
C ARG A 210 -13.26 2.79 2.88
N ALA A 211 -12.06 3.38 2.94
CA ALA A 211 -10.78 2.69 2.87
C ALA A 211 -10.63 1.67 4.00
N HIS A 212 -11.02 2.00 5.23
CA HIS A 212 -11.06 1.07 6.35
C HIS A 212 -11.97 -0.14 6.05
N GLY A 213 -13.17 0.10 5.50
CA GLY A 213 -14.10 -0.96 5.09
C GLY A 213 -13.56 -1.83 3.94
N ILE A 214 -12.84 -1.22 2.98
CA ILE A 214 -12.17 -1.92 1.89
C ILE A 214 -11.08 -2.83 2.45
N MET A 215 -10.19 -2.31 3.28
CA MET A 215 -9.11 -3.09 3.91
C MET A 215 -9.69 -4.27 4.70
N ALA A 216 -10.71 -4.04 5.54
CA ALA A 216 -11.38 -5.09 6.29
C ALA A 216 -12.05 -6.15 5.39
N ASN A 217 -12.51 -5.78 4.20
CA ASN A 217 -13.04 -6.75 3.22
C ASN A 217 -11.91 -7.55 2.56
N MET A 218 -10.83 -6.89 2.15
CA MET A 218 -9.66 -7.53 1.54
C MET A 218 -8.99 -8.52 2.51
N MET A 219 -8.78 -8.15 3.77
CA MET A 219 -8.20 -9.08 4.78
C MET A 219 -9.02 -10.36 4.99
N ARG A 220 -10.34 -10.34 4.71
CA ARG A 220 -11.21 -11.53 4.80
C ARG A 220 -11.32 -12.33 3.50
N SER A 221 -11.07 -11.69 2.35
CA SER A 221 -11.33 -12.26 1.02
C SER A 221 -10.08 -12.57 0.21
N LEU A 222 -8.92 -12.03 0.62
CA LEU A 222 -7.64 -12.33 0.00
C LEU A 222 -7.30 -13.80 0.23
N GLY A 223 -7.16 -14.56 -0.85
CA GLY A 223 -6.86 -15.97 -0.82
C GLY A 223 -5.92 -16.38 -1.94
N VAL A 224 -5.10 -17.39 -1.67
CA VAL A 224 -4.25 -18.05 -2.66
C VAL A 224 -5.01 -19.25 -3.22
N VAL A 225 -5.08 -19.33 -4.55
CA VAL A 225 -5.70 -20.44 -5.29
C VAL A 225 -4.61 -21.41 -5.75
N ASP A 226 -3.48 -20.90 -6.23
CA ASP A 226 -2.36 -21.68 -6.71
C ASP A 226 -1.06 -21.20 -6.05
N TYR A 227 -0.51 -22.03 -5.16
CA TYR A 227 0.72 -21.73 -4.44
C TYR A 227 1.98 -21.89 -5.30
N SER A 228 1.89 -22.49 -6.49
CA SER A 228 3.03 -22.57 -7.41
C SER A 228 3.50 -21.20 -7.90
N LEU A 229 2.66 -20.16 -7.74
CA LEU A 229 3.00 -18.76 -7.95
C LEU A 229 4.28 -18.34 -7.20
N PHE A 230 4.51 -18.87 -6.00
CA PHE A 230 5.63 -18.46 -5.14
C PHE A 230 6.89 -19.31 -5.33
N GLY A 231 6.89 -20.21 -6.32
CA GLY A 231 7.94 -21.21 -6.51
C GLY A 231 7.57 -22.56 -5.89
N SER A 232 8.23 -23.61 -6.40
CA SER A 232 8.08 -25.02 -6.01
C SER A 232 9.06 -25.45 -4.94
#